data_AF-A0A848UVR5-F1
#
_entry.id   AF-A0A848UVR5-F1
#
_cell.length_a   1.000
_cell.length_b   1.000
_cell.length_c   1.000
_cell.angle_alpha   90.00
_cell.angle_beta   90.00
_cell.angle_gamma   90.00
#
_symmetry.space_group_name_H-M   'P 1'
#
loop_
_entity.id
_entity.type
_entity.pdbx_description
1 polymer ?
#
loop_
_entity_poly.entity_id
_entity_poly.type
_entity_poly.pdbx_seq_one_letter_code
_entity_poly.pdbx_strand_id
1 'polypeptide(L)'
;MKNILLIILVAFNATLAAQVRSRACDAEDIRVDELGNVYLLHESRIELLDRELEVVQVYNPSVVERIHHVDVSRSLRPMVFYRDQGKIVYLDNTLNEHNEPIDLYRSNFQRVEAAGVSVDNHIWLYDAGQIELYRLDQNLKIIQRSGNLGNWIEGDTHFQFVREIDDLVYLFGEAG
;
A
#
# COMPACT_ATOMS: atom_id res chain seq x y z
N MET A 1 29.49 -41.54 -49.19
CA MET A 1 28.27 -40.74 -48.97
C MET A 1 28.46 -39.90 -47.71
N LYS A 2 27.95 -38.67 -47.76
CA LYS A 2 28.17 -37.54 -46.86
C LYS A 2 28.03 -37.84 -45.35
N ASN A 3 28.94 -37.21 -44.61
CA ASN A 3 28.90 -36.72 -43.22
C ASN A 3 27.50 -36.54 -42.62
N ILE A 4 27.38 -36.70 -41.30
CA ILE A 4 27.23 -35.55 -40.36
C ILE A 4 27.39 -36.07 -38.93
N LEU A 5 28.50 -35.66 -38.32
CA LEU A 5 28.77 -35.70 -36.89
C LEU A 5 27.91 -34.61 -36.24
N LEU A 6 26.84 -34.98 -35.52
CA LEU A 6 26.02 -34.02 -34.78
C LEU A 6 26.51 -33.96 -33.33
N ILE A 7 27.56 -33.16 -33.09
CA ILE A 7 27.90 -32.67 -31.76
C ILE A 7 26.94 -31.52 -31.47
N ILE A 8 25.90 -31.78 -30.68
CA ILE A 8 25.21 -30.72 -29.93
C ILE A 8 25.73 -30.81 -28.50
N LEU A 9 26.93 -30.25 -28.32
CA LEU A 9 27.42 -29.86 -27.00
C LEU A 9 26.81 -28.50 -26.68
N VAL A 10 25.55 -28.46 -26.28
CA VAL A 10 25.04 -27.31 -25.53
C VAL A 10 25.12 -27.70 -24.08
N ALA A 11 26.30 -27.48 -23.51
CA ALA A 11 26.44 -27.34 -22.07
C ALA A 11 25.66 -26.09 -21.66
N PHE A 12 24.36 -26.24 -21.43
CA PHE A 12 23.57 -25.21 -20.76
C PHE A 12 23.80 -25.35 -19.25
N ASN A 13 25.02 -25.06 -18.82
CA ASN A 13 25.31 -24.78 -17.42
C ASN A 13 24.84 -23.36 -17.13
N ALA A 14 23.59 -23.23 -16.72
CA ALA A 14 23.11 -22.06 -16.02
C ALA A 14 21.92 -22.47 -15.15
N THR A 15 22.18 -23.26 -14.10
CA THR A 15 21.36 -23.18 -12.90
C THR A 15 21.54 -21.79 -12.31
N LEU A 16 20.80 -20.81 -12.85
CA LEU A 16 20.39 -19.64 -12.06
C LEU A 16 19.42 -20.18 -11.00
N ALA A 17 19.96 -20.84 -9.98
CA ALA A 17 19.26 -20.92 -8.72
C ALA A 17 19.22 -19.48 -8.22
N ALA A 18 18.08 -18.79 -8.44
CA ALA A 18 17.82 -17.54 -7.77
C ALA A 18 18.07 -17.79 -6.28
N GLN A 19 19.09 -17.16 -5.73
CA GLN A 19 19.44 -17.35 -4.33
C GLN A 19 18.28 -16.73 -3.52
N VAL A 20 17.38 -17.59 -3.05
CA VAL A 20 16.27 -17.17 -2.19
C VAL A 20 16.89 -16.68 -0.89
N ARG A 21 16.78 -15.37 -0.65
CA ARG A 21 17.15 -14.74 0.61
C ARG A 21 15.93 -14.76 1.52
N SER A 22 16.16 -14.95 2.80
CA SER A 22 15.12 -14.91 3.83
C SER A 22 15.65 -14.17 5.04
N ARG A 23 14.79 -13.36 5.66
CA ARG A 23 15.05 -12.68 6.92
C ARG A 23 13.90 -12.97 7.87
N ALA A 24 14.22 -13.27 9.13
CA ALA A 24 13.22 -13.33 10.18
C ALA A 24 12.87 -11.90 10.62
N CYS A 25 11.58 -11.64 10.82
CA CYS A 25 11.06 -10.36 11.32
C CYS A 25 9.78 -10.60 12.13
N ASP A 26 9.44 -9.62 12.98
CA ASP A 26 8.22 -9.54 13.79
C ASP A 26 7.23 -8.50 13.23
N ALA A 27 7.30 -8.23 11.93
CA ALA A 27 6.38 -7.33 11.24
C ALA A 27 4.95 -7.90 11.26
N GLU A 28 3.96 -7.03 11.47
CA GLU A 28 2.55 -7.38 11.39
C GLU A 28 2.10 -7.58 9.93
N ASP A 29 2.75 -6.86 9.02
CA ASP A 29 2.44 -6.92 7.59
C ASP A 29 3.66 -6.54 6.74
N ILE A 30 3.62 -6.92 5.45
CA ILE A 30 4.67 -6.66 4.47
C ILE A 30 4.05 -6.02 3.24
N ARG A 31 4.71 -4.98 2.73
CA ARG A 31 4.35 -4.33 1.48
C ARG A 31 5.56 -4.27 0.55
N VAL A 32 5.32 -4.41 -0.75
CA VAL A 32 6.35 -4.35 -1.78
C VAL A 32 5.86 -3.42 -2.87
N ASP A 33 6.69 -2.43 -3.22
CA ASP A 33 6.39 -1.51 -4.33
C ASP A 33 6.86 -2.08 -5.68
N GLU A 34 6.54 -1.38 -6.77
CA GLU A 34 6.90 -1.84 -8.13
C GLU A 34 8.43 -1.84 -8.40
N LEU A 35 9.23 -1.17 -7.58
CA LEU A 35 10.70 -1.13 -7.69
C LEU A 35 11.37 -2.27 -6.92
N GLY A 36 10.58 -3.03 -6.15
CA GLY A 36 11.04 -4.13 -5.31
C GLY A 36 11.51 -3.68 -3.93
N ASN A 37 11.19 -2.45 -3.51
CA ASN A 37 11.44 -2.01 -2.13
C ASN A 37 10.50 -2.76 -1.20
N VAL A 38 11.04 -3.29 -0.10
CA VAL A 38 10.25 -4.05 0.89
C VAL A 38 10.04 -3.19 2.12
N TYR A 39 8.79 -3.04 2.52
CA TYR A 39 8.37 -2.31 3.70
C TYR A 39 7.84 -3.30 4.73
N LEU A 40 8.48 -3.35 5.88
CA LEU A 40 8.01 -4.10 7.05
C LEU A 40 7.18 -3.15 7.91
N LEU A 41 5.91 -3.51 8.12
CA LEU A 41 4.96 -2.71 8.87
C LEU A 41 4.83 -3.29 10.27
N HIS A 42 5.01 -2.43 11.27
CA HIS A 42 4.74 -2.74 12.67
C HIS A 42 3.62 -1.82 13.17
N GLU A 43 3.14 -2.05 14.40
CA GLU A 43 2.06 -1.25 15.00
C GLU A 43 2.28 0.26 14.87
N SER A 44 3.50 0.76 15.06
CA SER A 44 3.80 2.21 15.09
C SER A 44 5.11 2.60 14.39
N ARG A 45 5.68 1.74 13.54
CA ARG A 45 6.87 2.05 12.73
C ARG A 45 6.89 1.31 11.41
N ILE A 46 7.69 1.81 10.46
CA ILE A 46 7.92 1.16 9.16
C ILE A 46 9.43 1.00 8.95
N GLU A 47 9.88 -0.20 8.62
CA GLU A 47 11.26 -0.45 8.18
C GLU A 47 11.28 -0.60 6.66
N LEU A 48 12.12 0.16 5.97
CA LEU A 48 12.40 0.00 4.54
C LEU A 48 13.67 -0.86 4.39
N LEU A 49 13.55 -1.91 3.59
CA LEU A 49 14.65 -2.79 3.24
C LEU A 49 15.14 -2.57 1.82
N ASP A 50 16.42 -2.78 1.61
CA ASP A 50 16.99 -2.95 0.27
C ASP A 50 16.74 -4.37 -0.29
N ARG A 51 17.33 -4.64 -1.46
CA ARG A 51 17.22 -5.93 -2.16
C ARG A 51 18.00 -7.04 -1.45
N GLU A 52 18.91 -6.67 -0.56
CA GLU A 52 19.70 -7.55 0.27
C GLU A 52 18.97 -7.94 1.57
N LEU A 53 17.78 -7.38 1.81
CA LEU A 53 16.94 -7.51 3.02
C LEU A 53 17.53 -6.81 4.26
N GLU A 54 18.46 -5.88 4.06
CA GLU A 54 19.02 -5.05 5.12
C GLU A 54 18.17 -3.79 5.32
N VAL A 55 18.04 -3.36 6.58
CA VAL A 55 17.29 -2.12 6.88
C VAL A 55 18.09 -0.93 6.40
N VAL A 56 17.53 -0.17 5.46
CA VAL A 56 18.14 1.07 4.98
C VAL A 56 17.57 2.30 5.65
N GLN A 57 16.30 2.25 6.09
CA GLN A 57 15.62 3.39 6.70
C GLN A 57 14.52 2.91 7.64
N VAL A 58 14.23 3.69 8.68
CA VAL A 58 13.12 3.44 9.61
C VAL A 58 12.30 4.72 9.78
N TYR A 59 11.01 4.63 9.52
CA TYR A 59 10.05 5.66 9.88
C TYR A 59 9.52 5.41 11.28
N ASN A 60 9.62 6.44 12.12
CA ASN A 60 8.95 6.52 13.40
C ASN A 60 8.12 7.81 13.41
N PRO A 61 6.79 7.72 13.56
CA PRO A 61 5.97 8.91 13.68
C PRO A 61 6.40 9.75 14.89
N SER A 62 6.28 11.07 14.79
CA SER A 62 6.68 11.99 15.88
C SER A 62 5.87 11.80 17.17
N VAL A 63 4.64 11.29 17.05
CA VAL A 63 3.77 10.86 18.14
C VAL A 63 3.45 9.39 17.91
N VAL A 64 3.61 8.55 18.95
CA VAL A 64 3.31 7.11 18.83
C VAL A 64 1.83 6.93 18.53
N GLU A 65 1.55 6.49 17.31
CA GLU A 65 0.22 6.27 16.76
C GLU A 65 0.21 4.94 16.02
N ARG A 66 -0.95 4.28 16.02
CA ARG A 66 -1.12 3.02 15.32
C ARG A 66 -1.23 3.24 13.80
N ILE A 67 -0.32 2.66 13.05
CA ILE A 67 -0.37 2.59 11.60
C ILE A 67 -1.42 1.56 11.21
N HIS A 68 -2.47 2.00 10.52
CA HIS A 68 -3.56 1.11 10.11
C HIS A 68 -3.36 0.57 8.70
N HIS A 69 -2.78 1.38 7.82
CA HIS A 69 -2.46 0.97 6.47
C HIS A 69 -1.28 1.77 5.93
N VAL A 70 -0.47 1.12 5.09
CA VAL A 70 0.53 1.78 4.25
C VAL A 70 0.28 1.36 2.81
N ASP A 71 -0.06 2.34 1.97
CA ASP A 71 -0.18 2.15 0.53
C ASP A 71 1.15 2.47 -0.14
N VAL A 72 1.73 1.48 -0.81
CA VAL A 72 2.99 1.58 -1.55
C VAL A 72 2.79 1.43 -3.07
N SER A 73 1.55 1.49 -3.55
CA SER A 73 1.22 1.44 -4.98
C SER A 73 1.93 2.53 -5.78
N ARG A 74 2.22 3.66 -5.14
CA ARG A 74 3.11 4.69 -5.67
C ARG A 74 4.52 4.53 -5.12
N SER A 75 5.38 3.89 -5.90
CA SER A 75 6.78 3.69 -5.53
C SER A 75 7.44 4.99 -5.08
N LEU A 76 8.28 4.88 -4.04
CA LEU A 76 9.03 6.00 -3.44
C LEU A 76 8.18 7.12 -2.81
N ARG A 77 6.84 6.97 -2.77
CA ARG A 77 5.96 7.90 -2.07
C ARG A 77 4.87 7.16 -1.29
N PRO A 78 5.23 6.38 -0.25
CA PRO A 78 4.26 5.68 0.58
C PRO A 78 3.23 6.63 1.19
N MET A 79 1.98 6.17 1.26
CA MET A 79 0.91 6.86 1.99
C MET A 79 0.59 6.07 3.26
N VAL A 80 0.76 6.69 4.42
CA VAL A 80 0.43 6.11 5.72
C VAL A 80 -0.92 6.63 6.17
N PHE A 81 -1.81 5.70 6.53
CA PHE A 81 -3.14 6.01 7.04
C PHE A 81 -3.25 5.65 8.52
N TYR A 82 -3.65 6.65 9.31
CA TYR A 82 -3.92 6.57 10.73
C TYR A 82 -5.42 6.73 10.96
N ARG A 83 -6.12 5.59 10.99
CA ARG A 83 -7.60 5.55 11.04
C ARG A 83 -8.16 6.26 12.26
N ASP A 84 -7.62 5.95 13.44
CA ASP A 84 -8.10 6.49 14.71
C ASP A 84 -8.07 8.03 14.75
N GLN A 85 -7.07 8.64 14.10
CA GLN A 85 -6.91 10.10 14.02
C GLN A 85 -7.55 10.71 12.76
N GLY A 86 -8.11 9.90 11.86
CA GLY A 86 -8.60 10.37 10.56
C GLY A 86 -7.50 11.10 9.78
N LYS A 87 -6.27 10.57 9.78
CA LYS A 87 -5.09 11.28 9.29
C LYS A 87 -4.37 10.49 8.20
N ILE A 88 -3.93 11.20 7.16
CA ILE A 88 -3.06 10.66 6.10
C ILE A 88 -1.73 11.42 6.10
N VAL A 89 -0.63 10.67 6.04
CA VAL A 89 0.73 11.21 5.94
C VAL A 89 1.39 10.62 4.69
N TYR A 90 2.04 11.45 3.89
CA TYR A 90 2.89 10.98 2.79
C TYR A 90 4.34 10.97 3.21
N LEU A 91 5.03 9.88 2.89
CA LEU A 91 6.46 9.75 3.07
C LEU A 91 7.19 9.93 1.75
N ASP A 92 8.44 10.37 1.80
CA ASP A 92 9.36 10.36 0.67
C ASP A 92 10.14 9.03 0.55
N ASN A 93 11.08 8.97 -0.40
CA ASN A 93 11.91 7.79 -0.65
C ASN A 93 12.88 7.46 0.49
N THR A 94 13.08 8.38 1.41
CA THR A 94 13.85 8.23 2.65
C THR A 94 12.93 8.11 3.86
N LEU A 95 11.67 7.73 3.65
CA LEU A 95 10.63 7.61 4.67
C LEU A 95 10.44 8.86 5.56
N ASN A 96 10.86 10.04 5.10
CA ASN A 96 10.60 11.27 5.82
C ASN A 96 9.22 11.80 5.47
N GLU A 97 8.53 12.38 6.44
CA GLU A 97 7.23 13.02 6.21
C GLU A 97 7.40 14.20 5.26
N HIS A 98 6.58 14.24 4.21
CA HIS A 98 6.58 15.33 3.24
C HIS A 98 5.21 16.03 3.29
N ASN A 99 5.24 17.35 3.48
CA ASN A 99 4.08 18.23 3.72
C ASN A 99 3.38 18.03 5.07
N GLU A 100 2.43 18.93 5.35
CA GLU A 100 1.54 18.79 6.50
C GLU A 100 0.65 17.55 6.34
N PRO A 101 0.40 16.80 7.44
CA PRO A 101 -0.57 15.71 7.43
C PRO A 101 -1.96 16.17 6.99
N ILE A 102 -2.64 15.32 6.24
CA ILE A 102 -4.01 15.53 5.81
C ILE A 102 -4.95 15.11 6.94
N ASP A 103 -5.75 16.06 7.43
CA ASP A 103 -6.79 15.85 8.45
C ASP A 103 -8.15 15.65 7.76
N LEU A 104 -8.64 14.41 7.76
CA LEU A 104 -9.89 14.01 7.09
C LEU A 104 -11.13 14.53 7.84
N TYR A 105 -11.03 14.69 9.17
CA TYR A 105 -12.13 15.19 9.98
C TYR A 105 -12.46 16.64 9.67
N ARG A 106 -11.45 17.47 9.34
CA ARG A 106 -11.67 18.85 8.86
C ARG A 106 -12.45 18.94 7.55
N SER A 107 -12.50 17.86 6.78
CA SER A 107 -13.23 17.77 5.52
C SER A 107 -14.52 16.94 5.60
N ASN A 108 -15.07 16.79 6.81
CA ASN A 108 -16.33 16.07 7.10
C ASN A 108 -16.29 14.55 6.91
N PHE A 109 -15.12 13.93 6.74
CA PHE A 109 -14.98 12.48 6.64
C PHE A 109 -14.71 11.88 8.03
N GLN A 110 -15.76 11.65 8.81
CA GLN A 110 -15.66 11.32 10.23
C GLN A 110 -15.51 9.83 10.52
N ARG A 111 -15.87 8.95 9.58
CA ARG A 111 -15.89 7.49 9.77
C ARG A 111 -15.19 6.78 8.63
N VAL A 112 -13.99 7.24 8.29
CA VAL A 112 -13.17 6.62 7.24
C VAL A 112 -12.62 5.31 7.77
N GLU A 113 -12.91 4.23 7.07
CA GLU A 113 -12.35 2.93 7.37
C GLU A 113 -11.18 2.60 6.44
N ALA A 114 -11.30 2.80 5.14
CA ALA A 114 -10.21 2.49 4.22
C ALA A 114 -9.74 3.75 3.48
N ALA A 115 -8.43 3.86 3.30
CA ALA A 115 -7.81 4.88 2.48
C ALA A 115 -6.70 4.28 1.60
N GLY A 116 -6.56 4.79 0.38
CA GLY A 116 -5.57 4.33 -0.60
C GLY A 116 -5.25 5.41 -1.61
N VAL A 117 -4.09 5.28 -2.26
CA VAL A 117 -3.65 6.19 -3.32
C VAL A 117 -4.43 5.87 -4.59
N SER A 118 -4.77 6.93 -5.31
CA SER A 118 -5.39 6.87 -6.63
C SER A 118 -4.48 7.52 -7.67
N VAL A 119 -4.75 7.27 -8.95
CA VAL A 119 -4.09 7.94 -10.07
C VAL A 119 -4.13 9.47 -9.89
N ASP A 120 -3.06 10.15 -10.30
CA ASP A 120 -2.81 11.59 -10.15
C ASP A 120 -2.61 12.09 -8.69
N ASN A 121 -2.25 11.19 -7.77
CA ASN A 121 -2.18 11.46 -6.33
C ASN A 121 -3.53 11.89 -5.74
N HIS A 122 -4.61 11.45 -6.36
CA HIS A 122 -5.91 11.45 -5.72
C HIS A 122 -5.92 10.44 -4.57
N ILE A 123 -6.96 10.50 -3.76
CA ILE A 123 -7.14 9.62 -2.60
C ILE A 123 -8.48 8.91 -2.76
N TRP A 124 -8.47 7.59 -2.63
CA TRP A 124 -9.69 6.83 -2.40
C TRP A 124 -9.93 6.74 -0.90
N LEU A 125 -11.15 7.05 -0.46
CA LEU A 125 -11.62 6.86 0.90
C LEU A 125 -12.93 6.06 0.88
N TYR A 126 -13.06 5.09 1.78
CA TYR A 126 -14.35 4.51 2.12
C TYR A 126 -14.82 5.08 3.47
N ASP A 127 -15.94 5.81 3.45
CA ASP A 127 -16.58 6.35 4.64
C ASP A 127 -17.72 5.42 5.06
N ALA A 128 -17.53 4.71 6.18
CA ALA A 128 -18.51 3.78 6.72
C ALA A 128 -19.74 4.46 7.32
N GLY A 129 -19.65 5.76 7.62
CA GLY A 129 -20.81 6.56 8.03
C GLY A 129 -21.78 6.82 6.88
N GLN A 130 -21.26 6.99 5.67
CA GLN A 130 -22.06 7.16 4.45
C GLN A 130 -22.26 5.86 3.66
N ILE A 131 -21.48 4.82 3.99
CA ILE A 131 -21.37 3.56 3.24
C ILE A 131 -21.10 3.88 1.77
N GLU A 132 -20.07 4.70 1.53
CA GLU A 132 -19.79 5.25 0.21
C GLU A 132 -18.28 5.39 0.00
N LEU A 133 -17.86 5.15 -1.25
CA LEU A 133 -16.49 5.35 -1.70
C LEU A 133 -16.35 6.74 -2.35
N TYR A 134 -15.33 7.48 -1.97
CA TYR A 134 -15.01 8.82 -2.46
C TYR A 134 -13.62 8.85 -3.09
N ARG A 135 -13.52 9.43 -4.28
CA ARG A 135 -12.24 9.86 -4.87
C ARG A 135 -12.06 11.34 -4.65
N LEU A 136 -10.99 11.72 -3.99
CA LEU A 136 -10.69 13.10 -3.63
C LEU A 136 -9.42 13.59 -4.32
N ASP A 137 -9.35 14.88 -4.62
CA ASP A 137 -8.09 15.52 -4.97
C ASP A 137 -7.20 15.78 -3.74
N GLN A 138 -6.00 16.31 -3.98
CA GLN A 138 -5.04 16.65 -2.92
C GLN A 138 -5.55 17.74 -1.95
N ASN A 139 -6.58 18.49 -2.33
CA ASN A 139 -7.24 19.51 -1.50
C ASN A 139 -8.51 18.94 -0.83
N LEU A 140 -8.70 17.63 -0.84
CA LEU A 140 -9.88 16.92 -0.33
C LEU A 140 -11.20 17.30 -1.03
N LYS A 141 -11.12 17.82 -2.26
CA LYS A 141 -12.31 18.04 -3.07
C LYS A 141 -12.78 16.72 -3.68
N ILE A 142 -14.07 16.46 -3.59
CA ILE A 142 -14.69 15.27 -4.21
C ILE A 142 -14.62 15.39 -5.73
N ILE A 143 -13.95 14.42 -6.36
CA ILE A 143 -13.89 14.22 -7.81
C ILE A 143 -14.96 13.21 -8.23
N GLN A 144 -15.07 12.11 -7.49
CA GLN A 144 -15.98 11.02 -7.77
C GLN A 144 -16.52 10.42 -6.48
N ARG A 145 -17.70 9.83 -6.58
CA ARG A 145 -18.36 9.13 -5.48
C ARG A 145 -19.15 7.93 -6.04
N SER A 146 -19.22 6.83 -5.30
CA SER A 146 -19.92 5.62 -5.74
C SER A 146 -21.45 5.70 -5.59
N GLY A 147 -21.96 6.60 -4.77
CA GLY A 147 -23.28 6.45 -4.15
C GLY A 147 -23.23 5.48 -2.96
N ASN A 148 -24.36 5.34 -2.27
CA ASN A 148 -24.48 4.42 -1.14
C ASN A 148 -24.38 2.96 -1.61
N LEU A 149 -23.49 2.20 -0.97
CA LEU A 149 -23.16 0.81 -1.31
C LEU A 149 -23.89 -0.22 -0.44
N GLY A 150 -24.88 0.18 0.37
CA GLY A 150 -25.47 -0.69 1.40
C GLY A 150 -26.17 -1.94 0.87
N ASN A 151 -26.60 -1.97 -0.40
CA ASN A 151 -27.16 -3.16 -1.02
C ASN A 151 -26.10 -4.12 -1.59
N TRP A 152 -24.84 -3.70 -1.63
CA TRP A 152 -23.70 -4.44 -2.20
C TRP A 152 -22.74 -4.96 -1.14
N ILE A 153 -22.87 -4.48 0.10
CA ILE A 153 -21.95 -4.74 1.21
C ILE A 153 -22.75 -5.34 2.36
N GLU A 154 -22.21 -6.40 2.98
CA GLU A 154 -22.83 -7.00 4.16
C GLU A 154 -22.71 -6.03 5.34
N GLY A 155 -23.75 -5.93 6.17
CA GLY A 155 -23.91 -4.83 7.12
C GLY A 155 -22.83 -4.72 8.20
N ASP A 156 -22.06 -5.78 8.43
CA ASP A 156 -20.95 -5.90 9.38
C ASP A 156 -19.57 -5.95 8.72
N THR A 157 -19.48 -5.78 7.39
CA THR A 157 -18.19 -5.75 6.69
C THR A 157 -17.34 -4.57 7.17
N HIS A 158 -16.10 -4.84 7.56
CA HIS A 158 -15.12 -3.81 7.96
C HIS A 158 -13.96 -3.80 6.98
N PHE A 159 -13.72 -2.64 6.35
CA PHE A 159 -12.65 -2.52 5.37
C PHE A 159 -11.34 -2.05 6.02
N GLN A 160 -10.28 -2.77 5.67
CA GLN A 160 -8.91 -2.50 6.11
C GLN A 160 -8.22 -1.50 5.18
N PHE A 161 -8.37 -1.67 3.86
CA PHE A 161 -7.77 -0.76 2.88
C PHE A 161 -8.50 -0.80 1.53
N VAL A 162 -8.17 0.18 0.69
CA VAL A 162 -8.66 0.32 -0.68
C VAL A 162 -7.48 0.37 -1.63
N ARG A 163 -7.60 -0.27 -2.79
CA ARG A 163 -6.55 -0.26 -3.82
C ARG A 163 -7.14 -0.05 -5.20
N GLU A 164 -6.51 0.82 -5.99
CA GLU A 164 -6.82 0.99 -7.40
C GLU A 164 -5.81 0.18 -8.24
N ILE A 165 -6.30 -0.62 -9.17
CA ILE A 165 -5.50 -1.41 -10.12
C ILE A 165 -6.23 -1.38 -11.47
N ASP A 166 -5.57 -0.91 -12.53
CA ASP A 166 -6.11 -0.87 -13.90
C ASP A 166 -7.54 -0.31 -13.97
N ASP A 167 -7.74 0.89 -13.41
CA ASP A 167 -9.03 1.62 -13.34
C ASP A 167 -10.14 0.92 -12.51
N LEU A 168 -9.83 -0.19 -11.85
CA LEU A 168 -10.73 -0.86 -10.92
C LEU A 168 -10.34 -0.55 -9.48
N VAL A 169 -11.34 -0.38 -8.62
CA VAL A 169 -11.14 -0.14 -7.19
C VAL A 169 -11.61 -1.34 -6.40
N TYR A 170 -10.73 -1.82 -5.52
CA TYR A 170 -10.93 -2.98 -4.66
C TYR A 170 -10.94 -2.53 -3.21
N LEU A 171 -11.97 -2.92 -2.48
CA LEU A 171 -12.05 -2.78 -1.03
C LEU A 171 -11.68 -4.12 -0.39
N PHE A 172 -10.69 -4.10 0.50
CA PHE A 172 -10.22 -5.29 1.21
C PHE A 172 -10.64 -5.19 2.66
N GLY A 173 -11.27 -6.24 3.16
CA GLY A 173 -11.84 -6.28 4.49
C GLY A 173 -12.30 -7.67 4.87
N GLU A 174 -12.77 -7.79 6.09
CA GLU A 174 -13.38 -9.02 6.61
C GLU A 174 -14.89 -8.81 6.66
N ALA A 175 -15.64 -9.79 6.16
CA ALA A 175 -17.07 -9.91 6.44
C ALA A 175 -17.25 -10.42 7.88
N GLY A 176 -18.32 -9.99 8.55
CA GLY A 176 -18.62 -10.38 9.92
C GLY A 176 -19.19 -11.78 10.07
#